data_AF-A0A2W1H2B1-F1
#
_entry.id   AF-A0A2W1H2B1-F1
#
_cell.length_a   1.000
_cell.length_b   1.000
_cell.length_c   1.000
_cell.angle_alpha   90.00
_cell.angle_beta   90.00
_cell.angle_gamma   90.00
#
_symmetry.space_group_name_H-M   'P 1'
#
loop_
_entity.id
_entity.type
_entity.pdbx_description
1 polymer ?
#
loop_
_entity_poly.entity_id
_entity_poly.type
_entity_poly.pdbx_seq_one_letter_code
_entity_poly.pdbx_strand_id
1 'polypeptide(L)'
;MNPSERTKEALLAKTETLCTSIVDNRKNDPWGGNGYLSTILRAVKLQDATDYSADETTEFPPALDYATSAQRELLIREQSAALIKTAQDISTLVRDLQELWLFGGLDTLSDPADEEANRKKAVAVAEMIEALAKQSPAGSGQNGVDAANAEGVNGAGE
;
A
#
# COMPACT_ATOMS: atom_id res chain seq x y z
N MET A 1 2.86 16.18 -17.64
CA MET A 1 2.36 14.89 -17.12
C MET A 1 2.25 15.02 -15.61
N ASN A 2 1.09 14.73 -15.02
CA ASN A 2 0.92 14.78 -13.57
C ASN A 2 1.61 13.57 -12.91
N PRO A 3 2.28 13.75 -11.75
CA PRO A 3 3.00 12.66 -11.08
C PRO A 3 2.09 11.50 -10.66
N SER A 4 0.84 11.80 -10.28
CA SER A 4 -0.18 10.81 -9.90
C SER A 4 -0.61 9.89 -11.06
N GLU A 5 -0.68 10.42 -12.29
CA GLU A 5 -1.03 9.62 -13.47
C GLU A 5 0.10 8.65 -13.82
N ARG A 6 1.36 9.09 -13.70
CA ARG A 6 2.53 8.24 -13.92
C ARG A 6 2.59 7.07 -12.94
N THR A 7 2.25 7.29 -11.67
CA THR A 7 2.21 6.22 -10.67
C THR A 7 1.08 5.22 -10.94
N LYS A 8 -0.10 5.70 -11.35
CA LYS A 8 -1.23 4.85 -11.72
C LYS A 8 -0.90 3.98 -12.93
N GLU A 9 -0.34 4.56 -13.98
CA GLU A 9 0.07 3.82 -15.19
C GLU A 9 1.12 2.75 -14.87
N ALA A 10 2.11 3.08 -14.04
CA ALA A 10 3.12 2.13 -13.61
C ALA A 10 2.54 0.94 -12.83
N LEU A 11 1.57 1.20 -11.93
CA LEU A 11 0.88 0.16 -11.16
C LEU A 11 0.03 -0.75 -12.06
N LEU A 12 -0.70 -0.16 -13.00
CA LEU A 12 -1.49 -0.93 -13.97
C LEU A 12 -0.59 -1.80 -14.85
N ALA A 13 0.49 -1.24 -15.39
CA ALA A 13 1.45 -1.99 -16.20
C ALA A 13 2.11 -3.15 -15.41
N LYS A 14 2.47 -2.92 -14.15
CA LYS A 14 3.02 -3.96 -13.27
C LYS A 14 2.00 -5.06 -13.01
N THR A 15 0.76 -4.70 -12.71
CA THR A 15 -0.34 -5.67 -12.49
C THR A 15 -0.60 -6.51 -13.74
N GLU A 16 -0.72 -5.87 -14.91
CA GLU A 16 -0.94 -6.57 -16.18
C GLU A 16 0.21 -7.53 -16.50
N THR A 17 1.45 -7.09 -16.28
CA THR A 17 2.65 -7.92 -16.49
C THR A 17 2.63 -9.16 -15.59
N LEU A 18 2.36 -8.99 -14.30
CA LEU A 18 2.29 -10.11 -13.35
C LEU A 18 1.15 -11.07 -13.71
N CYS A 19 -0.05 -10.58 -14.00
CA CYS A 19 -1.18 -11.42 -14.39
C CYS A 19 -0.92 -12.18 -15.69
N THR A 20 -0.39 -11.49 -16.72
CA THR A 20 -0.06 -12.09 -18.02
C THR A 20 1.01 -13.17 -17.90
N SER A 21 1.98 -12.99 -16.98
CA SER A 21 3.02 -13.99 -16.74
C SER A 21 2.47 -15.28 -16.14
N ILE A 22 1.37 -15.20 -15.36
CA ILE A 22 0.69 -16.39 -14.81
C ILE A 22 -0.17 -17.06 -15.88
N VAL A 23 -1.05 -16.29 -16.54
CA VAL A 23 -1.93 -16.73 -17.63
C VAL A 23 -2.07 -15.61 -18.66
N ASP A 24 -1.83 -15.93 -19.93
CA ASP A 24 -1.98 -14.98 -21.03
C ASP A 24 -3.29 -15.24 -21.78
N ASN A 25 -4.39 -14.70 -21.23
CA ASN A 25 -5.73 -14.82 -21.81
C ASN A 25 -5.91 -14.07 -23.14
N ARG A 26 -4.92 -13.28 -23.58
CA ARG A 26 -5.00 -12.53 -24.84
C ARG A 26 -4.79 -13.42 -26.06
N LYS A 27 -4.21 -14.60 -25.85
CA LYS A 27 -4.04 -15.61 -26.89
C LYS A 27 -5.20 -16.60 -26.80
N ASN A 28 -5.87 -16.80 -27.92
CA ASN A 28 -6.94 -17.81 -28.04
C ASN A 28 -6.35 -19.21 -28.24
N ASP A 29 -5.47 -19.60 -27.32
CA ASP A 29 -4.84 -20.91 -27.25
C ASP A 29 -5.69 -21.77 -26.28
N PRO A 30 -6.03 -23.03 -26.63
CA PRO A 30 -6.69 -23.96 -25.71
C PRO A 30 -6.05 -24.07 -24.32
N TRP A 31 -4.77 -23.71 -24.21
CA TRP A 31 -3.98 -23.81 -22.99
C TRP A 31 -3.77 -22.48 -22.25
N GLY A 32 -4.34 -21.36 -22.71
CA GLY A 32 -4.24 -20.07 -22.01
C GLY A 32 -2.93 -19.30 -22.24
N GLY A 33 -2.37 -19.41 -23.45
CA GLY A 33 -1.24 -18.61 -23.92
C GLY A 33 0.13 -19.11 -23.44
N ASN A 34 1.07 -18.20 -23.19
CA ASN A 34 2.47 -18.51 -22.84
C ASN A 34 2.83 -18.22 -21.37
N GLY A 35 1.85 -18.23 -20.46
CA GLY A 35 2.10 -18.05 -19.04
C GLY A 35 2.82 -19.25 -18.40
N TYR A 36 3.21 -19.10 -17.14
CA TYR A 36 3.83 -20.17 -16.35
C TYR A 36 2.93 -21.40 -16.27
N LEU A 37 1.63 -21.20 -16.01
CA LEU A 37 0.67 -22.31 -15.86
C LEU A 37 0.44 -23.06 -17.17
N SER A 38 0.31 -22.35 -18.29
CA SER A 38 0.11 -22.99 -19.60
C SER A 38 1.34 -23.77 -20.04
N THR A 39 2.53 -23.26 -19.74
CA THR A 39 3.81 -23.93 -20.03
C THR A 39 3.96 -25.22 -19.20
N ILE A 40 3.61 -25.19 -17.92
CA ILE A 40 3.59 -26.38 -17.06
C ILE A 40 2.58 -27.40 -17.59
N LEU A 41 1.36 -26.97 -17.89
CA LEU A 41 0.32 -27.87 -18.40
C LEU A 41 0.75 -28.54 -19.71
N ARG A 42 1.38 -27.80 -20.63
CA ARG A 42 1.88 -28.35 -21.89
C ARG A 42 3.01 -29.37 -21.68
N ALA A 43 3.90 -29.12 -20.73
CA ALA A 43 4.98 -30.05 -20.37
C ALA A 43 4.46 -31.37 -19.79
N VAL A 44 3.32 -31.33 -19.09
CA VAL A 44 2.66 -32.50 -18.52
C VAL A 44 1.79 -33.22 -19.55
N LYS A 45 0.97 -32.50 -20.34
CA LYS A 45 -0.04 -33.08 -21.25
C LYS A 45 0.50 -33.65 -22.56
N LEU A 46 1.73 -33.35 -22.99
CA LEU A 46 2.29 -33.95 -24.21
C LEU A 46 2.52 -35.48 -24.09
N GLN A 47 2.21 -36.09 -22.94
CA GLN A 47 2.08 -37.54 -22.80
C GLN A 47 0.80 -38.11 -23.47
N ASP A 48 -0.24 -37.31 -23.69
CA ASP A 48 -1.49 -37.74 -24.36
C ASP A 48 -1.45 -37.54 -25.90
N ALA A 49 -0.44 -36.84 -26.44
CA ALA A 49 -0.38 -36.50 -27.86
C ALA A 49 -0.03 -37.69 -28.79
N THR A 50 0.22 -38.88 -28.21
CA THR A 50 0.26 -40.15 -28.96
C THR A 50 -1.11 -40.58 -29.49
N ASP A 51 -2.21 -39.96 -29.03
CA ASP A 51 -3.57 -40.39 -29.41
C ASP A 51 -4.08 -39.79 -30.73
N TYR A 52 -3.31 -38.93 -31.41
CA TYR A 52 -3.69 -38.31 -32.69
C TYR A 52 -2.94 -38.85 -33.93
N SER A 53 -2.07 -39.84 -33.79
CA SER A 53 -1.51 -40.55 -34.94
C SER A 53 -2.45 -41.67 -35.38
N ALA A 54 -3.28 -41.40 -36.38
CA ALA A 54 -4.11 -42.39 -37.07
C ALA A 54 -3.27 -43.31 -37.99
N ASP A 55 -2.18 -43.89 -37.48
CA ASP A 55 -1.38 -44.87 -38.21
C ASP A 55 -1.05 -46.06 -37.29
N GLU A 56 -1.92 -47.06 -37.38
CA GLU A 56 -1.86 -48.35 -36.70
C GLU A 56 -0.86 -49.25 -37.43
N THR A 57 0.46 -49.03 -37.28
CA THR A 57 1.45 -50.06 -37.70
C THR A 57 2.86 -49.98 -37.12
N THR A 58 3.16 -49.15 -36.12
CA THR A 58 4.46 -49.25 -35.45
C THR A 58 4.34 -49.11 -33.94
N GLU A 59 4.13 -50.25 -33.27
CA GLU A 59 4.34 -50.41 -31.84
C GLU A 59 5.84 -50.25 -31.52
N PHE A 60 6.30 -49.01 -31.45
CA PHE A 60 7.43 -48.71 -30.57
C PHE A 60 6.84 -48.34 -29.21
N PRO A 61 7.16 -49.06 -28.12
CA PRO A 61 6.83 -48.54 -26.80
C PRO A 61 7.49 -47.15 -26.74
N PRO A 62 6.78 -46.08 -26.33
CA PRO A 62 7.44 -44.82 -26.12
C PRO A 62 8.39 -45.03 -24.96
N ALA A 63 9.63 -45.39 -25.27
CA ALA A 63 10.73 -45.25 -24.35
C ALA A 63 10.76 -43.75 -24.05
N LEU A 64 10.15 -43.41 -22.92
CA LEU A 64 10.11 -42.08 -22.36
C LEU A 64 11.57 -41.67 -22.18
N ASP A 65 12.13 -41.04 -23.20
CA ASP A 65 13.56 -40.72 -23.25
C ASP A 65 13.93 -39.99 -21.96
N TYR A 66 14.93 -40.51 -21.25
CA TYR A 66 15.34 -39.97 -19.96
C TYR A 66 15.82 -38.53 -20.11
N ALA A 67 16.44 -38.17 -21.24
CA ALA A 67 16.86 -36.80 -21.51
C ALA A 67 15.65 -35.87 -21.67
N THR A 68 14.66 -36.29 -22.46
CA THR A 68 13.40 -35.55 -22.63
C THR A 68 12.63 -35.41 -21.31
N SER A 69 12.60 -36.45 -20.48
CA SER A 69 11.93 -36.46 -19.18
C SER A 69 12.62 -35.51 -18.19
N ALA A 70 13.95 -35.58 -18.10
CA ALA A 70 14.75 -34.70 -17.25
C ALA A 70 14.60 -33.23 -17.67
N GLN A 71 14.57 -32.94 -18.98
CA GLN A 71 14.35 -31.60 -19.49
C GLN A 71 12.96 -31.07 -19.09
N ARG A 72 11.92 -31.91 -19.16
CA ARG A 72 10.56 -31.53 -18.73
C ARG A 72 10.49 -31.26 -17.24
N GLU A 73 11.09 -32.13 -16.42
CA GLU A 73 11.14 -31.93 -14.98
C GLU A 73 11.81 -30.60 -14.62
N LEU A 74 12.95 -30.30 -15.25
CA LEU A 74 13.65 -29.03 -15.08
C LEU A 74 12.75 -27.84 -15.43
N LEU A 75 12.09 -27.91 -16.59
CA LEU A 75 11.19 -26.85 -17.05
C LEU A 75 10.01 -26.66 -16.08
N ILE A 76 9.36 -27.73 -15.62
CA ILE A 76 8.27 -27.63 -14.63
C ILE A 76 8.76 -26.99 -13.34
N ARG A 77 9.95 -27.37 -12.84
CA ARG A 77 10.54 -26.78 -11.63
C ARG A 77 10.82 -25.29 -11.80
N GLU A 78 11.39 -24.89 -12.94
CA GLU A 78 11.68 -23.48 -13.24
C GLU A 78 10.40 -22.64 -13.32
N GLN A 79 9.40 -23.10 -14.09
CA GLN A 79 8.13 -22.38 -14.23
C GLN A 79 7.37 -22.31 -12.89
N SER A 80 7.46 -23.36 -12.06
CA SER A 80 6.84 -23.36 -10.71
C SER A 80 7.53 -22.36 -9.78
N ALA A 81 8.85 -22.28 -9.81
CA ALA A 81 9.59 -21.28 -9.04
C ALA A 81 9.27 -19.85 -9.50
N ALA A 82 9.17 -19.63 -10.81
CA ALA A 82 8.78 -18.35 -11.39
C ALA A 82 7.33 -17.96 -11.01
N LEU A 83 6.41 -18.93 -11.00
CA LEU A 83 5.03 -18.73 -10.52
C LEU A 83 4.99 -18.31 -9.05
N ILE A 84 5.73 -19.00 -8.17
CA ILE A 84 5.81 -18.67 -6.74
C ILE A 84 6.34 -17.25 -6.56
N LYS A 85 7.43 -16.90 -7.26
CA LYS A 85 7.99 -15.55 -7.23
C LYS A 85 6.98 -14.51 -7.68
N THR A 86 6.24 -14.77 -8.75
CA THR A 86 5.21 -13.86 -9.26
C THR A 86 4.08 -13.66 -8.24
N ALA A 87 3.66 -14.71 -7.54
CA ALA A 87 2.68 -14.59 -6.46
C ALA A 87 3.20 -13.77 -5.26
N GLN A 88 4.49 -13.87 -4.95
CA GLN A 88 5.14 -13.01 -3.96
C GLN A 88 5.15 -11.55 -4.42
N ASP A 89 5.51 -11.29 -5.69
CA ASP A 89 5.52 -9.95 -6.27
C ASP A 89 4.11 -9.31 -6.28
N ILE A 90 3.05 -10.10 -6.52
CA ILE A 90 1.66 -9.67 -6.37
C ILE A 90 1.35 -9.34 -4.91
N SER A 91 1.80 -10.15 -3.96
CA SER A 91 1.57 -9.90 -2.53
C SER A 91 2.23 -8.59 -2.08
N THR A 92 3.45 -8.32 -2.56
CA THR A 92 4.13 -7.03 -2.33
C THR A 92 3.37 -5.89 -2.99
N LEU A 93 2.90 -6.05 -4.23
CA LEU A 93 2.09 -5.03 -4.90
C LEU A 93 0.79 -4.70 -4.15
N VAL A 94 0.09 -5.72 -3.61
CA VAL A 94 -1.11 -5.51 -2.80
C VAL A 94 -0.78 -4.70 -1.54
N ARG A 95 0.35 -5.00 -0.90
CA ARG A 95 0.83 -4.21 0.25
C ARG A 95 1.14 -2.77 -0.14
N ASP A 96 1.84 -2.54 -1.25
CA ASP A 96 2.14 -1.19 -1.75
C ASP A 96 0.85 -0.39 -2.02
N LEU A 97 -0.19 -1.05 -2.56
CA LEU A 97 -1.50 -0.44 -2.79
C LEU A 97 -2.24 -0.14 -1.49
N GLN A 98 -2.16 -1.02 -0.49
CA GLN A 98 -2.73 -0.78 0.83
C GLN A 98 -2.01 0.38 1.54
N GLU A 99 -0.68 0.45 1.45
CA GLU A 99 0.10 1.56 1.99
C GLU A 99 -0.24 2.87 1.26
N LEU A 100 -0.39 2.86 -0.07
CA LEU A 100 -0.86 4.02 -0.83
C LEU A 100 -2.29 4.42 -0.44
N TRP A 101 -3.14 3.47 -0.05
CA TRP A 101 -4.51 3.76 0.37
C TRP A 101 -4.57 4.29 1.82
N LEU A 102 -3.74 3.75 2.72
CA LEU A 102 -3.68 4.14 4.13
C LEU A 102 -2.85 5.41 4.38
N PHE A 103 -1.84 5.66 3.56
CA PHE A 103 -0.92 6.80 3.67
C PHE A 103 -0.99 7.77 2.49
N GLY A 104 -1.78 7.45 1.46
CA GLY A 104 -2.19 8.43 0.46
C GLY A 104 -2.83 9.63 1.16
N GLY A 105 -2.57 10.83 0.63
CA GLY A 105 -2.98 12.09 1.24
C GLY A 105 -4.39 11.96 1.79
N LEU A 106 -4.51 12.10 3.12
CA LEU A 106 -5.76 12.05 3.84
C LEU A 106 -6.65 13.16 3.25
N ASP A 107 -7.48 12.83 2.26
CA ASP A 107 -8.41 13.72 1.56
C ASP A 107 -9.60 14.11 2.47
N THR A 108 -9.34 14.22 3.77
CA THR A 108 -10.25 14.68 4.81
C THR A 108 -9.58 15.73 5.72
N LEU A 109 -8.30 16.05 5.53
CA LEU A 109 -7.64 17.20 6.16
C LEU A 109 -7.58 18.43 5.26
N SER A 110 -7.90 18.26 3.98
CA SER A 110 -7.90 19.30 2.95
C SER A 110 -9.32 19.73 2.58
N ASP A 111 -10.29 19.63 3.51
CA ASP A 111 -11.59 20.23 3.25
C ASP A 111 -11.41 21.76 3.28
N PRO A 112 -11.60 22.48 2.16
CA PRO A 112 -11.45 23.94 2.13
C PRO A 112 -12.40 24.64 3.12
N ALA A 113 -13.46 23.98 3.56
CA ALA A 113 -14.34 24.47 4.62
C ALA A 113 -13.64 24.51 6.00
N ASP A 114 -12.77 23.53 6.28
CA ASP A 114 -12.04 23.44 7.54
C ASP A 114 -10.87 24.44 7.59
N GLU A 115 -10.20 24.72 6.47
CA GLU A 115 -9.20 25.79 6.40
C GLU A 115 -9.82 27.17 6.67
N GLU A 116 -10.98 27.46 6.10
CA GLU A 116 -11.67 28.71 6.33
C GLU A 116 -12.23 28.82 7.76
N ALA A 117 -12.73 27.72 8.33
CA ALA A 117 -13.14 27.66 9.72
C ALA A 117 -11.96 27.86 10.68
N ASN A 118 -10.79 27.29 10.38
CA ASN A 118 -9.60 27.42 11.20
C ASN A 118 -9.00 28.83 11.11
N ARG A 119 -9.03 29.45 9.93
CA ARG A 119 -8.66 30.87 9.74
C ARG A 119 -9.57 31.81 10.53
N LYS A 120 -10.88 31.58 10.53
CA LYS A 120 -11.85 32.37 11.33
C LYS A 120 -11.62 32.20 12.83
N LYS A 121 -11.34 30.98 13.29
CA LYS A 121 -10.98 30.71 14.69
C LYS A 121 -9.68 31.42 15.09
N ALA A 122 -8.66 31.40 14.23
CA ALA A 122 -7.39 32.07 14.48
C ALA A 122 -7.56 33.60 14.61
N VAL A 123 -8.39 34.22 13.77
CA VAL A 123 -8.72 35.65 13.87
C VAL A 123 -9.46 35.95 15.18
N ALA A 124 -10.47 35.16 15.54
CA ALA A 124 -11.21 35.36 16.79
C ALA A 124 -10.33 35.21 18.05
N VAL A 125 -9.38 34.28 18.02
CA VAL A 125 -8.38 34.12 19.10
C VAL A 125 -7.45 35.32 19.16
N ALA A 126 -6.99 35.84 18.03
CA ALA A 126 -6.15 37.04 18.00
C ALA A 126 -6.90 38.27 18.56
N GLU A 127 -8.17 38.45 18.22
CA GLU A 127 -9.02 39.52 18.76
C GLU A 127 -9.24 39.38 20.27
N MET A 128 -9.46 38.16 20.77
CA MET A 128 -9.57 37.90 22.21
C MET A 128 -8.26 38.19 22.96
N ILE A 129 -7.11 37.82 22.38
CA ILE A 129 -5.80 38.13 22.94
C ILE A 129 -5.55 39.64 22.95
N GLU A 130 -5.93 40.36 21.88
CA GLU A 130 -5.81 41.81 21.82
C GLU A 130 -6.73 42.50 22.85
N ALA A 131 -7.96 42.03 23.01
CA ALA A 131 -8.87 42.52 24.02
C ALA A 131 -8.31 42.32 25.44
N LEU A 132 -7.79 41.12 25.75
CA LEU A 132 -7.14 40.82 27.02
C LEU A 132 -5.87 41.66 27.25
N ALA A 133 -5.07 41.89 26.21
CA ALA A 133 -3.88 42.73 26.29
C ALA A 133 -4.23 44.21 26.57
N LYS A 134 -5.32 44.71 25.98
CA LYS A 134 -5.87 46.05 26.26
C LYS A 134 -6.55 46.14 27.65
N GLN A 135 -7.01 45.00 28.18
CA GLN A 135 -7.61 44.88 29.51
C GLN A 135 -6.58 44.59 30.62
N SER A 136 -5.29 44.61 30.30
CA SER A 136 -4.21 44.53 31.29
C SER A 136 -4.48 45.50 32.45
N PRO A 137 -4.33 45.07 33.72
CA PRO A 137 -4.85 45.79 34.87
C PRO A 137 -4.16 47.15 35.02
N ALA A 138 -4.79 48.20 34.51
CA ALA A 138 -4.49 49.57 34.85
C ALA A 138 -4.96 49.83 36.28
N GLY A 139 -4.14 49.42 37.24
CA GLY A 139 -4.38 49.57 38.67
C GLY A 139 -3.10 49.48 39.51
N SER A 140 -1.97 49.97 38.98
CA SER A 140 -0.80 50.31 39.80
C SER A 140 -0.60 51.82 39.77
N GLY A 141 -1.23 52.50 40.72
CA GLY A 141 -1.16 53.94 40.94
C GLY A 141 -1.50 54.27 42.39
N GLN A 142 -0.52 54.01 43.27
CA GLN A 142 -0.21 54.65 44.56
C GLN A 142 -1.34 55.38 45.32
N ASN A 143 -1.64 54.91 46.56
CA ASN A 143 -1.94 55.79 47.69
C ASN A 143 -1.78 55.07 49.04
N GLY A 144 -0.91 55.64 49.89
CA GLY A 144 -0.98 55.68 51.36
C GLY A 144 -1.09 54.37 52.15
N VAL A 145 0.05 53.81 52.56
CA VAL A 145 0.10 52.92 53.73
C VAL A 145 0.54 53.74 54.94
N ASP A 146 -0.43 54.34 55.62
CA ASP A 146 -0.35 54.56 57.06
C ASP A 146 -1.20 53.47 57.74
N ALA A 147 -0.70 52.99 58.87
CA ALA A 147 -1.29 52.01 59.78
C ALA A 147 -1.08 50.51 59.42
N ALA A 148 0.12 50.00 59.76
CA ALA A 148 0.25 48.65 60.29
C ALA A 148 0.97 48.72 61.66
N ASN A 149 0.21 48.29 62.66
CA ASN A 149 0.52 48.20 64.07
C ASN A 149 1.90 47.60 64.38
N ALA A 150 2.47 48.10 65.47
CA ALA A 150 3.52 47.46 66.24
C ALA A 150 3.11 46.05 66.68
N GLU A 151 4.11 45.16 66.68
CA GLU A 151 4.41 44.12 67.67
C GLU A 151 3.19 43.43 68.32
N GLY A 152 2.96 42.13 68.10
CA GLY A 152 3.88 41.12 68.59
C GLY A 152 3.36 40.57 69.93
N VAL A 153 2.68 39.43 69.84
CA VAL A 153 2.71 38.30 70.79
C VAL A 153 2.49 38.63 72.28
N ASN A 154 1.35 38.21 72.83
CA ASN A 154 1.27 37.67 74.20
C ASN A 154 0.04 36.75 74.34
N GLY A 155 0.27 35.44 74.17
CA GLY A 155 -0.62 34.39 74.65
C GLY A 155 -0.01 33.78 75.91
N ALA A 156 -0.45 34.27 77.08
CA ALA A 156 -0.39 33.56 78.35
C ALA A 156 -1.67 32.72 78.47
N GLY A 157 -1.71 31.57 79.15
CA GLY A 157 -0.75 30.90 80.00
C GLY A 157 -1.29 29.49 80.28
N GLU A 158 -0.79 28.86 81.34
CA GLU A 158 -1.29 27.64 81.98
C GLU A 158 -2.76 27.24 81.73
#